data_AF-A0A7G2S8I3-F1
#
_entry.id   AF-A0A7G2S8I3-F1
#
_cell.length_a   1.000
_cell.length_b   1.000
_cell.length_c   1.000
_cell.angle_alpha   90.00
_cell.angle_beta   90.00
_cell.angle_gamma   90.00
#
_symmetry.space_group_name_H-M   'P 1'
#
loop_
_entity.id
_entity.type
_entity.pdbx_description
1 polymer ?
#
loop_
_entity_poly.entity_id
_entity_poly.type
_entity_poly.pdbx_seq_one_letter_code
_entity_poly.pdbx_strand_id
1 'polypeptide(L)'
;MANQILYIASGSTPLSSQFQETLDMLLTGAAFGQPTILWLTEDCLQQLQLAPSDSLAQLPDFGVRCVTEGLAPVATIPVETLDSQSLQTLRDECGQVLVF
;
A
#
# COMPACT_ATOMS: atom_id res chain seq x y z
N MET A 1 8.84 10.34 17.61
CA MET A 1 9.16 9.04 16.99
C MET A 1 7.87 8.55 16.34
N ALA A 2 7.70 8.83 15.04
CA ALA A 2 6.49 8.44 14.34
C ALA A 2 6.57 6.93 14.10
N ASN A 3 5.74 6.17 14.80
CA ASN A 3 5.70 4.71 14.72
C ASN A 3 4.91 4.31 13.45
N GLN A 4 5.45 4.65 12.28
CA GLN A 4 4.79 4.42 10.99
C GLN A 4 4.92 2.95 10.61
N ILE A 5 3.83 2.38 10.13
CA ILE A 5 3.79 0.98 9.68
C ILE A 5 3.78 0.98 8.15
N LEU A 6 4.77 0.29 7.58
CA LEU A 6 4.87 0.04 6.16
C LEU A 6 4.28 -1.33 5.83
N TYR A 7 3.32 -1.35 4.92
CA TYR A 7 2.67 -2.53 4.38
C TYR A 7 3.14 -2.70 2.95
N ILE A 8 3.80 -3.81 2.63
CA ILE A 8 4.32 -4.09 1.29
C ILE A 8 3.47 -5.22 0.70
N ALA A 9 2.67 -4.87 -0.30
CA ALA A 9 1.94 -5.82 -1.10
C ALA A 9 2.83 -6.33 -2.24
N SER A 10 3.37 -7.53 -2.04
CA SER A 10 4.29 -8.19 -2.96
C SER A 10 3.71 -9.56 -3.33
N GLY A 11 2.69 -9.57 -4.18
CA GLY A 11 2.07 -10.83 -4.58
C GLY A 11 1.22 -10.75 -5.84
N SER A 12 1.31 -11.82 -6.63
CA SER A 12 0.51 -12.09 -7.83
C SER A 12 -0.92 -12.56 -7.52
N THR A 13 -1.32 -12.55 -6.24
CA THR A 13 -2.68 -12.85 -5.77
C THR A 13 -3.26 -11.72 -4.93
N PRO A 14 -3.50 -10.52 -5.49
CA PRO A 14 -4.18 -9.44 -4.77
C PRO A 14 -5.66 -9.73 -4.46
N LEU A 15 -6.15 -10.93 -4.84
CA LEU A 15 -7.50 -11.42 -4.55
C LEU A 15 -7.52 -12.57 -3.54
N SER A 16 -6.38 -12.85 -2.88
CA SER A 16 -6.38 -13.82 -1.79
C SER A 16 -7.20 -13.27 -0.61
N SER A 17 -7.88 -14.15 0.12
CA SER A 17 -8.59 -13.78 1.34
C SER A 17 -7.67 -13.07 2.33
N GLN A 18 -6.41 -13.51 2.40
CA GLN A 18 -5.37 -12.92 3.24
C GLN A 18 -5.04 -11.47 2.86
N PHE A 19 -5.02 -11.12 1.57
CA PHE A 19 -4.83 -9.74 1.13
C PHE A 19 -5.98 -8.84 1.60
N GLN A 20 -7.22 -9.29 1.45
CA GLN A 20 -8.41 -8.55 1.88
C GLN A 20 -8.42 -8.35 3.41
N GLU A 21 -8.12 -9.40 4.18
CA GLU A 21 -8.03 -9.32 5.64
C GLU A 21 -6.92 -8.34 6.09
N THR A 22 -5.76 -8.37 5.42
CA THR A 22 -4.64 -7.47 5.74
C THR A 22 -4.99 -6.02 5.37
N LEU A 23 -5.66 -5.82 4.24
CA LEU A 23 -6.12 -4.51 3.81
C LEU A 23 -7.17 -3.93 4.76
N ASP A 24 -8.11 -4.74 5.24
CA ASP A 24 -9.11 -4.33 6.25
C ASP A 24 -8.47 -3.96 7.58
N MET A 25 -7.46 -4.73 8.02
CA MET A 25 -6.67 -4.41 9.21
C MET A 25 -5.90 -3.09 9.06
N LEU A 26 -5.26 -2.88 7.91
CA LEU A 26 -4.57 -1.64 7.57
C LEU A 26 -5.54 -0.46 7.58
N LEU A 27 -6.71 -0.61 6.96
CA LEU A 27 -7.75 0.42 6.90
C LEU A 27 -8.25 0.77 8.29
N THR A 28 -8.48 -0.25 9.12
CA THR A 28 -8.86 -0.08 10.52
C THR A 28 -7.78 0.71 11.27
N GLY A 29 -6.50 0.35 11.15
CA GLY A 29 -5.39 1.06 11.77
C GLY A 29 -5.28 2.52 11.31
N ALA A 30 -5.41 2.76 10.01
CA ALA A 30 -5.40 4.10 9.43
C ALA A 30 -6.59 4.96 9.91
N ALA A 31 -7.79 4.37 10.01
CA ALA A 31 -8.97 5.03 10.55
C ALA A 31 -8.81 5.43 12.03
N PHE A 32 -7.98 4.72 12.81
CA PHE A 32 -7.58 5.11 14.16
C PHE A 32 -6.53 6.23 14.21
N GLY A 33 -6.14 6.80 13.07
CA GLY A 33 -5.15 7.86 12.96
C GLY A 33 -3.70 7.35 13.03
N GLN A 34 -3.47 6.05 12.81
CA GLN A 34 -2.12 5.54 12.68
C GLN A 34 -1.53 5.92 11.32
N PRO A 35 -0.30 6.44 11.26
CA PRO A 35 0.37 6.76 10.01
C PRO A 35 0.74 5.46 9.30
N THR A 36 -0.09 5.10 8.31
CA THR A 36 0.02 3.83 7.58
C THR A 36 0.41 4.09 6.13
N ILE A 37 1.42 3.35 5.67
CA ILE A 37 1.94 3.46 4.31
C ILE A 37 1.75 2.11 3.63
N LEU A 38 1.12 2.11 2.45
CA LEU A 38 0.94 0.93 1.62
C LEU A 38 1.83 1.03 0.39
N TRP A 39 2.86 0.19 0.31
CA TRP A 39 3.68 0.00 -0.87
C TRP A 39 3.09 -1.11 -1.74
N LEU A 40 2.63 -0.72 -2.93
CA LEU A 40 2.18 -1.63 -3.98
C LEU A 40 3.32 -1.85 -4.99
N THR A 41 3.74 -3.10 -5.14
CA THR A 41 4.70 -3.49 -6.18
C THR A 41 4.08 -3.42 -7.58
N GLU A 42 4.91 -3.31 -8.62
CA GLU A 42 4.44 -3.21 -10.02
C GLU A 42 3.53 -4.39 -10.40
N ASP A 43 3.91 -5.62 -10.06
CA ASP A 43 3.11 -6.83 -10.31
C ASP A 43 1.73 -6.77 -9.62
N CYS A 44 1.71 -6.33 -8.36
CA CYS A 44 0.46 -6.16 -7.61
C CYS A 44 -0.44 -5.09 -8.26
N LEU A 45 0.13 -3.96 -8.69
CA LEU A 45 -0.61 -2.92 -9.41
C LEU A 45 -1.17 -3.40 -10.75
N GLN A 46 -0.43 -4.21 -11.49
CA GLN A 46 -0.92 -4.80 -12.74
C GLN A 46 -2.10 -5.73 -12.49
N GLN A 47 -2.03 -6.57 -11.46
CA GLN A 47 -3.11 -7.47 -11.08
C GLN A 47 -4.34 -6.70 -10.54
N LEU A 48 -4.13 -5.62 -9.76
CA LEU A 48 -5.20 -4.77 -9.25
C LEU A 48 -5.92 -3.98 -10.35
N GLN A 49 -5.26 -3.67 -11.46
CA GLN A 49 -5.93 -3.10 -12.63
C GLN A 49 -6.90 -4.09 -13.29
N LEU A 50 -6.58 -5.39 -13.26
CA LEU A 50 -7.46 -6.44 -13.79
C LEU A 50 -8.67 -6.68 -12.88
N ALA A 51 -8.55 -6.37 -11.59
CA ALA A 51 -9.59 -6.53 -10.59
C ALA A 51 -9.78 -5.25 -9.75
N PRO A 52 -10.48 -4.24 -10.31
CA PRO A 52 -10.68 -2.97 -9.62
C PRO A 52 -11.38 -3.19 -8.28
N SER A 53 -10.79 -2.66 -7.21
CA SER A 53 -11.32 -2.78 -5.85
C SER A 53 -11.66 -1.39 -5.31
N ASP A 54 -12.90 -1.20 -4.89
CA ASP A 54 -13.39 0.09 -4.38
C ASP A 54 -12.63 0.52 -3.11
N SER A 55 -12.27 -0.45 -2.25
CA SER A 55 -11.48 -0.22 -1.04
C SER A 55 -10.13 0.45 -1.30
N LEU A 56 -9.49 0.19 -2.45
CA LEU A 56 -8.21 0.79 -2.81
C LEU A 56 -8.35 2.27 -3.20
N ALA A 57 -9.48 2.62 -3.83
CA ALA A 57 -9.77 4.00 -4.21
C ALA A 57 -9.99 4.89 -2.97
N GLN A 58 -10.49 4.31 -1.88
CA GLN A 58 -10.79 5.01 -0.62
C GLN A 58 -9.60 5.06 0.35
N LEU A 59 -8.50 4.34 0.09
CA LEU A 59 -7.29 4.36 0.93
C LEU A 59 -6.82 5.76 1.38
N PRO A 60 -6.69 6.76 0.48
CA PRO A 60 -6.29 8.10 0.91
C PRO A 60 -7.33 8.79 1.78
N ASP A 61 -8.63 8.51 1.62
CA ASP A 61 -9.69 9.05 2.49
C ASP A 61 -9.55 8.54 3.94
N PHE A 62 -9.01 7.34 4.12
CA PHE A 62 -8.66 6.79 5.44
C PHE A 62 -7.29 7.27 5.97
N GLY A 63 -6.58 8.11 5.21
CA GLY A 63 -5.24 8.59 5.58
C GLY A 63 -4.12 7.60 5.27
N VAL A 64 -4.37 6.58 4.46
CA VAL A 64 -3.33 5.65 4.00
C VAL A 64 -2.55 6.28 2.85
N ARG A 65 -1.23 6.37 3.00
CA ARG A 65 -0.36 6.81 1.92
C ARG A 65 0.00 5.62 1.03
N CYS A 66 -0.47 5.62 -0.20
CA CYS A 66 -0.13 4.57 -1.17
C CYS A 66 1.10 4.97 -1.98
N VAL A 67 2.10 4.10 -2.05
CA VAL A 67 3.35 4.33 -2.78
C VAL A 67 3.66 3.17 -3.72
N THR A 68 4.37 3.44 -4.81
CA THR A 68 4.83 2.41 -5.74
C THR A 68 6.22 2.72 -6.28
N GLU A 69 6.91 1.68 -6.74
CA GLU A 69 8.21 1.83 -7.41
C GLU A 69 7.99 2.00 -8.91
N GLY A 70 8.51 3.08 -9.49
CA GLY A 70 8.48 3.29 -10.94
C GLY A 70 7.18 3.89 -11.47
N LEU A 71 6.98 3.80 -12.79
CA LEU A 71 5.84 4.43 -13.45
C LEU A 71 4.54 3.80 -12.96
N ALA A 72 3.81 4.52 -12.10
CA ALA A 72 2.47 4.14 -11.76
C ALA A 72 1.67 4.03 -13.08
N PRO A 73 1.14 2.84 -13.42
CA PRO A 73 0.17 2.76 -14.51
C PRO A 73 -0.96 3.75 -14.22
N VAL A 74 -1.65 4.24 -15.25
CA VAL A 74 -2.88 5.05 -15.11
C VAL A 74 -3.92 4.18 -14.41
N ALA A 75 -3.80 4.08 -13.10
CA ALA A 75 -4.61 3.28 -12.23
C ALA A 75 -5.57 4.23 -11.54
N THR A 76 -6.80 3.77 -11.34
CA THR A 76 -7.83 4.41 -10.52
C THR A 76 -7.42 4.56 -9.04
N ILE A 77 -6.24 4.04 -8.69
CA ILE A 77 -5.69 4.02 -7.34
C ILE A 77 -4.75 5.23 -7.21
N PRO A 78 -4.99 6.12 -6.24
CA PRO A 78 -4.14 7.29 -5.99
C PRO A 78 -2.84 6.85 -5.30
N VAL A 79 -1.90 6.37 -6.12
CA VAL A 79 -0.56 5.95 -5.68
C VAL A 79 0.48 7.02 -6.01
N GLU A 80 1.41 7.23 -5.09
CA GLU A 80 2.57 8.09 -5.30
C GLU A 80 3.73 7.25 -5.84
N THR A 81 4.26 7.63 -7.01
CA THR A 81 5.49 7.04 -7.53
C THR A 81 6.68 7.55 -6.75
N LEU A 82 7.42 6.62 -6.15
CA LEU A 82 8.71 6.87 -5.51
C LEU A 82 9.82 6.13 -6.25
N ASP A 83 11.01 6.71 -6.23
CA ASP A 83 12.22 6.04 -6.69
C ASP A 83 12.71 5.00 -5.66
N SER A 84 13.55 4.07 -6.13
CA SER A 84 14.07 2.99 -5.29
C SER A 84 14.88 3.48 -4.09
N GLN A 85 15.48 4.68 -4.12
CA GLN A 85 16.18 5.22 -2.95
C GLN A 85 15.17 5.71 -1.91
N SER A 86 14.17 6.48 -2.34
CA SER A 86 13.08 6.97 -1.49
C SER A 86 12.33 5.84 -0.80
N LEU A 87 12.04 4.73 -1.50
CA LEU A 87 11.38 3.55 -0.91
C LEU A 87 12.27 2.86 0.13
N GLN A 88 13.57 2.75 -0.15
CA GLN A 88 14.51 2.19 0.82
C GLN A 88 14.62 3.05 2.08
N THR A 89 14.68 4.38 1.93
CA THR A 89 14.65 5.31 3.06
C THR A 89 13.34 5.19 3.84
N LEU A 90 12.21 5.11 3.16
CA LEU A 90 10.90 4.96 3.80
C LEU A 90 10.83 3.67 4.60
N ARG A 91 11.35 2.56 4.05
CA ARG A 91 11.45 1.28 4.75
C ARG A 91 12.34 1.35 5.99
N ASP A 92 13.43 2.12 5.94
CA ASP A 92 14.37 2.29 7.06
C ASP A 92 13.80 3.18 8.18
N GLU A 93 13.05 4.23 7.80
CA GLU A 93 12.37 5.15 8.71
C GLU A 93 11.13 4.52 9.39
N CYS A 94 10.53 3.50 8.75
CA CYS A 94 9.40 2.77 9.30
C CYS A 94 9.86 1.77 10.38
N GLY A 95 9.37 1.95 11.60
CA GLY A 95 9.67 1.04 12.72
C GLY A 95 9.08 -0.36 12.57
N GLN A 96 8.11 -0.54 11.66
CA GLN A 96 7.49 -1.83 11.38
C GLN A 96 7.22 -1.97 9.88
N VAL A 97 7.63 -3.11 9.33
CA VAL A 97 7.40 -3.48 7.93
C VAL A 97 6.70 -4.83 7.88
N LEU A 98 5.55 -4.88 7.22
CA LEU A 98 4.73 -6.08 7.01
C LEU A 98 4.68 -6.36 5.52
N VAL A 99 5.01 -7.59 5.11
CA VAL A 99 5.00 -8.02 3.71
C VAL A 99 3.96 -9.12 3.54
N PHE A 100 3.10 -9.01 2.54
CA PHE A 100 2.02 -9.95 2.25
C PHE A 100 1.73 -10.02 0.75
#